data_AF-A0A3S0FMD2-F1
#
_entry.id   AF-A0A3S0FMD2-F1
#
_cell.length_a   1.000
_cell.length_b   1.000
_cell.length_c   1.000
_cell.angle_alpha   90.00
_cell.angle_beta   90.00
_cell.angle_gamma   90.00
#
_symmetry.space_group_name_H-M   'P 1'
#
loop_
_entity.id
_entity.type
_entity.pdbx_description
1 polymer ?
#
loop_
_entity_poly.entity_id
_entity_poly.type
_entity_poly.pdbx_seq_one_letter_code
_entity_poly.pdbx_strand_id
1 'polypeptide(L)'
;MAPFIAALAIFYVYHALGITVGYHRLLSHRSFKVPKLVEYFIVSGAYLSLEGAPIFWVTTHRLHHKYSDHKGDPHSPLDGFFHSFVKWMWNPIVKISDAESRQLAPDLYKDPLYRFLHCKHSNLDGLLCLACCIAYRAVIYFVFGPTILLANLIASFFAFLGPLLVNSVGHLRQFGYETYPCKDNSRNVWFVAMFSMGEGWHNNHHAFPFSARHGLTRTEFDPSWLAIKLLNTVGLAKDILLIGNGECARSRVSEAISRNDVSEVTIPEDSKLSTEATELTRK
;
A
#
# COMPACT_ATOMS: atom_id res chain seq x y z
N MET A 1 -6.31 -31.90 -11.34
CA MET A 1 -6.94 -30.57 -11.52
C MET A 1 -7.44 -29.97 -10.20
N ALA A 2 -8.28 -30.66 -9.42
CA ALA A 2 -8.78 -30.16 -8.12
C ALA A 2 -7.70 -29.64 -7.14
N PRO A 3 -6.58 -30.36 -6.86
CA PRO A 3 -5.56 -29.86 -5.92
C PRO A 3 -4.84 -28.60 -6.44
N PHE A 4 -4.66 -28.48 -7.75
CA PHE A 4 -4.07 -27.30 -8.39
C PHE A 4 -4.97 -26.07 -8.20
N ILE A 5 -6.26 -26.19 -8.49
CA ILE A 5 -7.22 -25.08 -8.36
C ILE A 5 -7.34 -24.63 -6.90
N ALA A 6 -7.44 -25.58 -5.98
CA ALA A 6 -7.50 -25.26 -4.55
C ALA A 6 -6.23 -24.54 -4.08
N ALA A 7 -5.05 -25.03 -4.45
CA ALA A 7 -3.78 -24.39 -4.11
C ALA A 7 -3.67 -22.98 -4.72
N LEU A 8 -4.07 -22.83 -5.98
CA LEU A 8 -4.06 -21.53 -6.67
C LEU A 8 -4.93 -20.52 -5.92
N ALA A 9 -6.15 -20.90 -5.54
CA ALA A 9 -7.06 -20.04 -4.80
C ALA A 9 -6.50 -19.68 -3.41
N ILE A 10 -5.98 -20.67 -2.67
CA ILE A 10 -5.41 -20.46 -1.33
C ILE A 10 -4.21 -19.52 -1.38
N PHE A 11 -3.27 -19.76 -2.30
CA PHE A 11 -2.08 -18.91 -2.44
C PHE A 11 -2.44 -17.51 -2.92
N TYR A 12 -3.40 -17.38 -3.85
CA TYR A 12 -3.83 -16.07 -4.33
C TYR A 12 -4.46 -15.27 -3.19
N VAL A 13 -5.36 -15.87 -2.40
CA VAL A 13 -5.95 -15.23 -1.21
C VAL A 13 -4.87 -14.85 -0.20
N TYR A 14 -3.92 -15.74 0.09
CA TYR A 14 -2.83 -15.48 1.02
C TYR A 14 -1.95 -14.29 0.59
N HIS A 15 -1.50 -14.29 -0.67
CA HIS A 15 -0.66 -13.22 -1.20
C HIS A 15 -1.43 -11.90 -1.32
N ALA A 16 -2.63 -11.92 -1.90
CA ALA A 16 -3.46 -10.73 -2.05
C ALA A 16 -3.82 -10.13 -0.69
N LEU A 17 -4.27 -10.91 0.30
CA LEU A 17 -4.51 -10.40 1.65
C LEU A 17 -3.24 -9.90 2.34
N GLY A 18 -2.08 -10.49 2.06
CA GLY A 18 -0.82 -9.96 2.55
C GLY A 18 -0.56 -8.54 2.07
N ILE A 19 -0.97 -8.21 0.83
CA ILE A 19 -0.85 -6.88 0.25
C ILE A 19 -1.94 -5.97 0.83
N THR A 20 -3.20 -6.36 0.66
CA THR A 20 -4.36 -5.49 0.94
C THR A 20 -4.61 -5.32 2.44
N VAL A 21 -4.52 -6.39 3.23
CA VAL A 21 -4.72 -6.35 4.68
C VAL A 21 -3.40 -6.04 5.39
N GLY A 22 -2.30 -6.65 4.97
CA GLY A 22 -0.99 -6.50 5.60
C GLY A 22 -0.31 -5.17 5.25
N TYR A 23 0.27 -5.08 4.06
CA TYR A 23 1.03 -3.90 3.65
C TYR A 23 0.16 -2.63 3.66
N HIS A 24 -1.03 -2.71 3.08
CA HIS A 24 -1.86 -1.54 2.87
C HIS A 24 -2.63 -1.10 4.13
N ARG A 25 -3.63 -1.86 4.59
CA ARG A 25 -4.49 -1.43 5.70
C ARG A 25 -3.79 -1.48 7.06
N LEU A 26 -2.98 -2.51 7.33
CA LEU A 26 -2.34 -2.70 8.64
C LEU A 26 -1.06 -1.87 8.79
N LEU A 27 -0.14 -1.90 7.82
CA LEU A 27 1.15 -1.19 7.93
C LEU A 27 1.08 0.25 7.43
N SER A 28 0.55 0.51 6.23
CA SER A 28 0.53 1.87 5.68
C SER A 28 -0.46 2.78 6.40
N HIS A 29 -1.69 2.32 6.61
CA HIS A 29 -2.77 3.15 7.15
C HIS A 29 -3.08 2.95 8.62
N ARG A 30 -2.56 1.88 9.24
CA ARG A 30 -2.80 1.59 10.67
C ARG A 30 -4.29 1.54 11.00
N SER A 31 -5.11 1.03 10.08
CA SER A 31 -6.57 1.03 10.17
C SER A 31 -7.11 0.07 11.24
N PHE A 32 -6.27 -0.82 11.76
CA PHE A 32 -6.56 -1.73 12.87
C PHE A 32 -5.24 -2.26 13.45
N LYS A 33 -5.32 -3.05 14.53
CA LYS A 33 -4.17 -3.72 15.15
C LYS A 33 -4.42 -5.21 15.29
N VAL A 34 -3.36 -6.00 15.22
CA VAL A 34 -3.36 -7.44 15.52
C VAL A 34 -2.15 -7.82 16.38
N PRO A 35 -2.13 -8.98 17.05
CA PRO A 35 -0.93 -9.50 17.68
C PRO A 35 0.23 -9.60 16.71
N LYS A 36 1.45 -9.38 17.19
CA LYS A 36 2.62 -9.22 16.32
C LYS A 36 2.93 -10.42 15.41
N LEU A 37 2.70 -11.63 15.91
CA LEU A 37 2.87 -12.84 15.09
C LEU A 37 1.85 -12.94 13.96
N VAL A 38 0.61 -12.49 14.20
CA VAL A 38 -0.44 -12.43 13.17
C VAL A 38 -0.09 -11.36 12.14
N GLU A 39 0.40 -10.20 12.57
CA GLU A 39 0.91 -9.16 11.68
C GLU A 39 2.02 -9.71 10.76
N TYR A 40 3.04 -10.37 11.32
CA TYR A 40 4.11 -10.97 10.52
C TYR A 40 3.62 -12.03 9.54
N PHE A 41 2.69 -12.90 9.96
CA PHE A 41 2.11 -13.90 9.07
C PHE A 41 1.40 -13.24 7.87
N ILE A 42 0.53 -12.27 8.12
CA ILE A 42 -0.19 -11.56 7.04
C ILE A 42 0.81 -10.83 6.13
N VAL A 43 1.71 -10.05 6.70
CA VAL A 43 2.71 -9.25 5.97
C VAL A 43 3.64 -10.14 5.13
N SER A 44 3.96 -11.34 5.60
CA SER A 44 4.77 -12.29 4.81
C SER A 44 4.08 -12.75 3.52
N GLY A 45 2.75 -12.69 3.45
CA GLY A 45 2.01 -12.95 2.21
C GLY A 45 2.40 -12.01 1.07
N ALA A 46 2.51 -10.70 1.33
CA ALA A 46 2.96 -9.72 0.36
C ALA A 46 4.47 -9.84 0.06
N TYR A 47 5.29 -10.01 1.10
CA TYR A 47 6.72 -10.15 0.91
C TYR A 47 7.07 -11.35 0.01
N LEU A 48 6.37 -12.47 0.19
CA LEU A 48 6.56 -13.69 -0.61
C LEU A 48 5.88 -13.64 -1.99
N SER A 49 5.13 -12.57 -2.30
CA SER A 49 4.59 -12.27 -3.63
C SER A 49 5.42 -11.26 -4.43
N LEU A 50 6.67 -11.00 -4.03
CA LEU A 50 7.62 -10.10 -4.71
C LEU A 50 7.30 -8.59 -4.62
N GLU A 51 6.49 -8.17 -3.65
CA GLU A 51 6.17 -6.74 -3.42
C GLU A 51 7.32 -5.94 -2.79
N GLY A 52 8.43 -6.61 -2.45
CA GLY A 52 9.60 -5.96 -1.87
C GLY A 52 9.46 -5.69 -0.36
N ALA A 53 10.44 -4.97 0.19
CA ALA A 53 10.56 -4.74 1.63
C ALA A 53 9.35 -3.94 2.19
N PRO A 54 8.82 -4.30 3.38
CA PRO A 54 7.69 -3.59 3.98
C PRO A 54 7.94 -2.08 4.16
N ILE A 55 9.16 -1.68 4.55
CA ILE A 55 9.51 -0.27 4.70
C ILE A 55 9.39 0.46 3.35
N PHE A 56 10.03 -0.05 2.30
CA PHE A 56 9.97 0.55 0.96
C PHE A 56 8.53 0.69 0.46
N TRP A 57 7.74 -0.38 0.56
CA TRP A 57 6.36 -0.40 0.08
C TRP A 57 5.50 0.63 0.83
N VAL A 58 5.56 0.62 2.17
CA VAL A 58 4.81 1.56 3.01
C VAL A 58 5.23 3.00 2.76
N THR A 59 6.52 3.27 2.61
CA THR A 59 7.01 4.64 2.35
C THR A 59 6.58 5.14 0.99
N THR A 60 6.63 4.28 -0.04
CA THR A 60 6.15 4.59 -1.39
C THR A 60 4.66 4.90 -1.37
N HIS A 61 3.88 4.06 -0.70
CA HIS A 61 2.43 4.23 -0.58
C HIS A 61 2.03 5.47 0.20
N ARG A 62 2.68 5.75 1.34
CA ARG A 62 2.44 6.97 2.12
C ARG A 62 2.83 8.23 1.34
N LEU A 63 3.89 8.16 0.53
CA LEU A 63 4.30 9.24 -0.36
C LEU A 63 3.29 9.47 -1.49
N HIS A 64 2.79 8.38 -2.09
CA HIS A 64 1.69 8.42 -3.06
C HIS A 64 0.47 9.13 -2.47
N HIS A 65 -0.02 8.74 -1.29
CA HIS A 65 -1.15 9.45 -0.67
C HIS A 65 -0.89 10.94 -0.40
N LYS A 66 0.35 11.31 -0.09
CA LYS A 66 0.73 12.70 0.18
C LYS A 66 0.73 13.56 -1.09
N TYR A 67 1.15 12.99 -2.22
CA TYR A 67 1.34 13.72 -3.48
C TYR A 67 0.51 13.15 -4.63
N SER A 68 -0.55 12.41 -4.35
CA SER A 68 -1.28 11.61 -5.35
C SER A 68 -1.72 12.44 -6.55
N ASP A 69 -1.35 12.00 -7.75
CA ASP A 69 -1.60 12.73 -9.01
C ASP A 69 -1.01 14.16 -9.06
N HIS A 70 0.01 14.45 -8.25
CA HIS A 70 0.80 15.68 -8.25
C HIS A 70 2.29 15.37 -8.34
N LYS A 71 3.11 16.42 -8.55
CA LYS A 71 4.57 16.27 -8.56
C LYS A 71 5.06 15.69 -7.23
N GLY A 72 5.76 14.56 -7.31
CA GLY A 72 6.28 13.84 -6.13
C GLY A 72 5.55 12.52 -5.85
N ASP A 73 4.46 12.22 -6.56
CA ASP A 73 3.86 10.89 -6.59
C ASP A 73 4.82 9.87 -7.25
N PRO A 74 5.18 8.76 -6.58
CA PRO A 74 6.08 7.75 -7.16
C PRO A 74 5.56 7.04 -8.41
N HIS A 75 4.24 6.97 -8.59
CA HIS A 75 3.62 6.16 -9.64
C HIS A 75 2.34 6.80 -10.19
N SER A 76 2.35 8.12 -10.37
CA SER A 76 1.22 8.84 -10.97
C SER A 76 1.01 8.42 -12.44
N PRO A 77 -0.23 8.14 -12.88
CA PRO A 77 -0.53 7.93 -14.29
C PRO A 77 -0.39 9.21 -15.14
N LEU A 78 -0.31 10.41 -14.52
CA LEU A 78 -0.05 11.67 -15.22
C LEU A 78 1.37 11.73 -15.81
N ASP A 79 2.31 10.99 -15.21
CA ASP A 79 3.66 10.76 -15.77
C ASP A 79 3.68 9.65 -16.85
N GLY A 80 2.50 9.10 -17.16
CA GLY A 80 2.25 8.12 -18.21
C GLY A 80 1.66 6.81 -17.69
N PHE A 81 0.74 6.22 -18.46
CA PHE A 81 0.11 4.94 -18.09
C PHE A 81 1.13 3.83 -17.82
N PHE A 82 2.10 3.63 -18.73
CA PHE A 82 3.14 2.62 -18.52
C PHE A 82 4.08 2.94 -17.35
N HIS A 83 4.20 4.22 -16.97
CA HIS A 83 4.96 4.62 -15.79
C HIS A 83 4.27 4.09 -14.53
N SER A 84 3.02 4.52 -14.28
CA SER A 84 2.21 4.05 -13.14
C SER A 84 1.99 2.54 -13.10
N PHE A 85 1.83 1.90 -14.26
CA PHE A 85 1.55 0.46 -14.33
C PHE A 85 2.75 -0.42 -13.96
N VAL A 86 4.00 -0.05 -14.34
CA VAL A 86 5.16 -0.91 -14.03
C VAL A 86 6.49 -0.19 -14.02
N LYS A 87 6.69 0.86 -14.85
CA LYS A 87 8.05 1.41 -15.02
C LYS A 87 8.60 2.12 -13.80
N TRP A 88 7.75 2.62 -12.91
CA TRP A 88 8.19 3.24 -11.66
C TRP A 88 9.07 2.32 -10.80
N MET A 89 8.92 0.99 -10.92
CA MET A 89 9.67 0.03 -10.12
C MET A 89 11.14 -0.09 -10.50
N TRP A 90 11.48 0.00 -11.79
CA TRP A 90 12.86 -0.15 -12.30
C TRP A 90 13.46 1.11 -12.91
N ASN A 91 12.65 2.14 -13.15
CA ASN A 91 13.09 3.46 -13.59
C ASN A 91 12.26 4.53 -12.87
N PRO A 92 12.47 4.69 -11.54
CA PRO A 92 11.68 5.61 -10.73
C PRO A 92 11.97 7.07 -11.09
N ILE A 93 10.92 7.85 -11.29
CA ILE A 93 11.01 9.33 -11.43
C ILE A 93 11.28 9.94 -10.05
N VAL A 94 10.64 9.39 -9.01
CA VAL A 94 10.83 9.80 -7.61
C VAL A 94 11.72 8.81 -6.89
N LYS A 95 12.86 9.28 -6.36
CA LYS A 95 13.78 8.46 -5.56
C LYS A 95 13.61 8.78 -4.08
N ILE A 96 13.17 7.80 -3.31
CA ILE A 96 12.97 7.93 -1.87
C ILE A 96 14.28 7.60 -1.17
N SER A 97 14.76 8.52 -0.33
CA SER A 97 15.96 8.28 0.48
C SER A 97 15.65 7.47 1.74
N ASP A 98 16.65 6.81 2.33
CA ASP A 98 16.49 6.15 3.64
C ASP A 98 16.13 7.14 4.76
N ALA A 99 16.64 8.38 4.68
CA ALA A 99 16.31 9.43 5.63
C ALA A 99 14.83 9.84 5.55
N GLU A 100 14.32 10.03 4.33
CA GLU A 100 12.91 10.33 4.08
C GLU A 100 12.01 9.17 4.51
N SER A 101 12.44 7.94 4.27
CA SER A 101 11.72 6.73 4.71
C SER A 101 11.60 6.61 6.22
N ARG A 102 12.62 7.02 6.98
CA ARG A 102 12.53 7.11 8.45
C ARG A 102 11.52 8.13 8.92
N GLN A 103 11.30 9.21 8.17
CA GLN A 103 10.28 10.22 8.49
C GLN A 103 8.87 9.73 8.10
N LEU A 104 8.73 9.05 6.96
CA LEU A 104 7.46 8.55 6.47
C LEU A 104 6.97 7.29 7.20
N ALA A 105 7.88 6.42 7.66
CA ALA A 105 7.58 5.16 8.33
C ALA A 105 8.39 4.90 9.61
N PRO A 106 8.45 5.85 10.56
CA PRO A 106 9.26 5.72 11.79
C PRO A 106 8.83 4.53 12.65
N ASP A 107 7.56 4.15 12.56
CA ASP A 107 6.97 2.99 13.23
C ASP A 107 7.56 1.66 12.74
N LEU A 108 7.82 1.52 11.44
CA LEU A 108 8.42 0.29 10.89
C LEU A 108 9.91 0.20 11.19
N TYR A 109 10.62 1.33 11.28
CA TYR A 109 12.03 1.34 11.70
C TYR A 109 12.22 0.97 13.17
N LYS A 110 11.18 0.93 14.00
CA LYS A 110 11.29 0.39 15.36
C LYS A 110 11.22 -1.13 15.39
N ASP A 111 10.79 -1.76 14.29
CA ASP A 111 10.63 -3.19 14.18
C ASP A 111 11.92 -3.87 13.68
N PRO A 112 12.47 -4.86 14.41
CA PRO A 112 13.71 -5.51 14.02
C PRO A 112 13.57 -6.36 12.76
N LEU A 113 12.42 -7.00 12.52
CA LEU A 113 12.20 -7.80 11.31
C LEU A 113 12.11 -6.88 10.09
N TYR A 114 11.32 -5.82 10.16
CA TYR A 114 11.18 -4.91 9.01
C TYR A 114 12.47 -4.15 8.70
N ARG A 115 13.25 -3.82 9.73
CA ARG A 115 14.61 -3.30 9.52
C ARG A 115 15.55 -4.31 8.89
N PHE A 116 15.47 -5.58 9.28
CA PHE A 116 16.29 -6.63 8.68
C PHE A 116 15.96 -6.83 7.19
N LEU A 117 14.67 -6.78 6.84
CA LEU A 117 14.21 -6.88 5.46
C LEU A 117 14.49 -5.61 4.62
N HIS A 118 15.01 -4.54 5.24
CA HIS A 118 15.26 -3.24 4.61
C HIS A 118 16.75 -2.85 4.64
N CYS A 119 17.35 -2.77 3.47
CA CYS A 119 18.75 -2.55 3.16
C CYS A 119 18.96 -1.15 2.59
N LYS A 120 18.34 -0.14 3.21
CA LYS A 120 18.52 1.30 2.92
C LYS A 120 18.20 1.68 1.47
N HIS A 121 17.19 1.06 0.85
CA HIS A 121 16.79 1.32 -0.55
C HIS A 121 17.88 0.98 -1.57
N SER A 122 18.71 -0.01 -1.26
CA SER A 122 19.68 -0.54 -2.20
C SER A 122 19.10 -1.72 -2.97
N ASN A 123 19.75 -2.11 -4.07
CA ASN A 123 19.36 -3.31 -4.83
C ASN A 123 19.36 -4.59 -3.97
N LEU A 124 20.00 -4.57 -2.79
CA LEU A 124 19.98 -5.66 -1.83
C LEU A 124 18.58 -5.94 -1.28
N ASP A 125 17.68 -4.95 -1.22
CA ASP A 125 16.28 -5.14 -0.82
C ASP A 125 15.55 -6.10 -1.76
N GLY A 126 15.66 -5.84 -3.06
CA GLY A 126 15.10 -6.69 -4.09
C GLY A 126 15.73 -8.08 -4.10
N LEU A 127 17.06 -8.16 -3.92
CA LEU A 127 17.78 -9.43 -3.90
C LEU A 127 17.41 -10.30 -2.68
N LEU A 128 17.27 -9.70 -1.50
CA LEU A 128 16.85 -10.40 -0.29
C LEU A 128 15.42 -10.91 -0.43
N CYS A 129 14.51 -10.07 -0.93
CA CYS A 129 13.13 -10.46 -1.24
C CYS A 129 13.07 -11.64 -2.22
N LEU A 130 13.84 -11.57 -3.30
CA LEU A 130 13.94 -12.63 -4.30
C LEU A 130 14.50 -13.92 -3.68
N ALA A 131 15.55 -13.84 -2.86
CA ALA A 131 16.14 -15.00 -2.19
C ALA A 131 15.14 -15.69 -1.25
N CYS A 132 14.40 -14.91 -0.43
CA CYS A 132 13.34 -15.44 0.42
C CYS A 132 12.20 -16.07 -0.41
N CYS A 133 11.82 -15.44 -1.52
CA CYS A 133 10.82 -15.95 -2.45
C CYS A 133 11.23 -17.29 -3.10
N ILE A 134 12.51 -17.45 -3.46
CA ILE A 134 13.07 -18.69 -3.99
C ILE A 134 13.07 -19.76 -2.90
N ALA A 135 13.54 -19.44 -1.69
CA ALA A 135 13.58 -20.39 -0.57
C ALA A 135 12.17 -20.91 -0.22
N TYR A 136 11.18 -20.01 -0.15
CA TYR A 136 9.78 -20.36 0.06
C TYR A 136 9.23 -21.32 -1.01
N ARG A 137 9.54 -21.06 -2.28
CA ARG A 137 9.11 -21.88 -3.41
C ARG A 137 9.85 -23.22 -3.50
N ALA A 138 11.11 -23.26 -3.07
CA ALA A 138 11.85 -24.51 -2.92
C ALA A 138 11.17 -25.41 -1.88
N VAL A 139 10.76 -24.87 -0.73
CA VAL A 139 9.99 -25.62 0.28
C VAL A 139 8.68 -26.14 -0.33
N ILE A 140 7.92 -25.30 -1.04
CA ILE A 140 6.68 -25.75 -1.71
C ILE A 140 6.95 -26.90 -2.68
N TYR A 141 8.01 -26.78 -3.49
CA TYR A 141 8.40 -27.81 -4.46
C TYR A 141 8.74 -29.14 -3.79
N PHE A 142 9.61 -29.12 -2.78
CA PHE A 142 10.08 -30.36 -2.14
C PHE A 142 9.01 -31.03 -1.27
N VAL A 143 8.07 -30.27 -0.71
CA VAL A 143 7.00 -30.80 0.16
C VAL A 143 5.76 -31.19 -0.65
N PHE A 144 5.35 -30.39 -1.63
CA PHE A 144 4.07 -30.53 -2.33
C PHE A 144 4.18 -30.81 -3.84
N GLY A 145 5.38 -30.76 -4.40
CA GLY A 145 5.65 -31.07 -5.80
C GLY A 145 5.42 -29.93 -6.80
N PRO A 146 5.76 -30.16 -8.08
CA PRO A 146 5.78 -29.13 -9.12
C PRO A 146 4.40 -28.54 -9.44
N THR A 147 3.32 -29.33 -9.31
CA THR A 147 1.96 -28.85 -9.59
C THR A 147 1.53 -27.76 -8.60
N ILE A 148 1.83 -27.92 -7.32
CA ILE A 148 1.49 -26.95 -6.28
C ILE A 148 2.41 -25.73 -6.34
N LEU A 149 3.69 -25.94 -6.68
CA LEU A 149 4.61 -24.85 -7.02
C LEU A 149 4.06 -23.99 -8.16
N LEU A 150 3.60 -24.60 -9.26
CA LEU A 150 3.04 -23.86 -10.39
C LEU A 150 1.80 -23.05 -9.98
N ALA A 151 0.92 -23.63 -9.16
CA ALA A 151 -0.22 -22.93 -8.60
C ALA A 151 0.21 -21.71 -7.77
N ASN A 152 1.23 -21.86 -6.92
CA ASN A 152 1.80 -20.75 -6.14
C ASN A 152 2.38 -19.64 -7.05
N LEU A 153 3.17 -19.99 -8.06
CA LEU A 153 3.77 -19.02 -8.99
C LEU A 153 2.71 -18.19 -9.71
N ILE A 154 1.65 -18.85 -10.20
CA ILE A 154 0.53 -18.17 -10.87
C ILE A 154 -0.24 -17.29 -9.88
N ALA A 155 -0.50 -17.77 -8.66
CA ALA A 155 -1.13 -16.98 -7.61
C ALA A 155 -0.33 -15.71 -7.26
N SER A 156 0.99 -15.83 -7.07
CA SER A 156 1.85 -14.69 -6.77
C SER A 156 1.86 -13.67 -7.91
N PHE A 157 1.90 -14.14 -9.17
CA PHE A 157 1.85 -13.25 -10.34
C PHE A 157 0.54 -12.43 -10.38
N PHE A 158 -0.61 -13.07 -10.15
CA PHE A 158 -1.88 -12.35 -10.14
C PHE A 158 -2.03 -11.42 -8.92
N ALA A 159 -1.54 -11.82 -7.75
CA ALA A 159 -1.52 -10.94 -6.58
C ALA A 159 -0.67 -9.68 -6.83
N PHE A 160 0.52 -9.85 -7.41
CA PHE A 160 1.43 -8.77 -7.78
C PHE A 160 0.83 -7.81 -8.83
N LEU A 161 -0.01 -8.31 -9.74
CA LEU A 161 -0.70 -7.47 -10.73
C LEU A 161 -1.75 -6.54 -10.08
N GLY A 162 -2.23 -6.87 -8.88
CA GLY A 162 -3.27 -6.12 -8.18
C GLY A 162 -2.88 -4.65 -7.94
N PRO A 163 -1.80 -4.36 -7.19
CA PRO A 163 -1.32 -3.00 -6.98
C PRO A 163 -1.02 -2.24 -8.27
N LEU A 164 -0.49 -2.90 -9.29
CA LEU A 164 -0.20 -2.27 -10.59
C LEU A 164 -1.48 -1.74 -11.27
N LEU A 165 -2.57 -2.50 -11.20
CA LEU A 165 -3.87 -2.07 -11.71
C LEU A 165 -4.49 -0.96 -10.85
N VAL A 166 -4.34 -1.03 -9.53
CA VAL A 166 -4.83 0.01 -8.62
C VAL A 166 -4.11 1.35 -8.86
N ASN A 167 -2.78 1.34 -8.94
CA ASN A 167 -1.97 2.54 -9.15
C ASN A 167 -2.22 3.20 -10.52
N SER A 168 -2.53 2.39 -11.53
CA SER A 168 -2.80 2.87 -12.88
C SER A 168 -4.28 3.11 -13.13
N VAL A 169 -5.05 2.05 -13.37
CA VAL A 169 -6.48 2.11 -13.71
C VAL A 169 -7.30 2.79 -12.61
N GLY A 170 -6.92 2.62 -11.33
CA GLY A 170 -7.59 3.27 -10.20
C GLY A 170 -7.47 4.80 -10.16
N HIS A 171 -6.62 5.40 -10.99
CA HIS A 171 -6.45 6.87 -11.11
C HIS A 171 -6.85 7.42 -12.49
N LEU A 172 -7.31 6.57 -13.39
CA LEU A 172 -7.75 6.99 -14.72
C LEU A 172 -9.22 7.37 -14.72
N ARG A 173 -9.51 8.66 -14.95
CA ARG A 173 -10.88 9.19 -14.93
C ARG A 173 -11.85 8.51 -15.91
N GLN A 174 -11.33 7.85 -16.94
CA GLN A 174 -12.12 7.11 -17.94
C GLN A 174 -12.67 5.79 -17.40
N PHE A 175 -12.17 5.31 -16.27
CA PHE A 175 -12.61 4.07 -15.63
C PHE A 175 -13.32 4.37 -14.31
N GLY A 176 -14.37 3.61 -14.03
CA GLY A 176 -15.05 3.67 -12.73
C GLY A 176 -15.81 4.98 -12.48
N TYR A 177 -16.01 5.29 -11.20
CA TYR A 177 -16.76 6.46 -10.74
C TYR A 177 -16.09 7.12 -9.52
N GLU A 178 -16.50 8.35 -9.23
CA GLU A 178 -16.09 9.11 -8.04
C GLU A 178 -17.32 9.27 -7.14
N THR A 179 -17.21 8.85 -5.88
CA THR A 179 -18.27 8.98 -4.88
C THR A 179 -17.99 10.14 -3.93
N TYR A 180 -16.71 10.35 -3.60
CA TYR A 180 -16.28 11.38 -2.66
C TYR A 180 -15.26 12.29 -3.33
N PRO A 181 -15.38 13.62 -3.14
CA PRO A 181 -14.44 14.57 -3.72
C PRO A 181 -13.05 14.41 -3.11
N CYS A 182 -12.06 14.19 -3.96
CA CYS A 182 -10.64 14.10 -3.60
C CYS A 182 -9.83 15.18 -4.33
N LYS A 183 -8.57 15.39 -3.90
CA LYS A 183 -7.63 16.28 -4.59
C LYS A 183 -6.87 15.60 -5.74
N ASP A 184 -7.12 14.31 -5.93
CA ASP A 184 -6.52 13.44 -6.93
C ASP A 184 -7.60 12.91 -7.89
N ASN A 185 -7.20 12.05 -8.83
CA ASN A 185 -8.06 11.43 -9.84
C ASN A 185 -8.48 10.01 -9.48
N SER A 186 -8.40 9.60 -8.21
CA SER A 186 -8.81 8.26 -7.78
C SER A 186 -10.24 7.91 -8.19
N ARG A 187 -10.47 6.65 -8.56
CA ARG A 187 -11.75 6.12 -9.06
C ARG A 187 -12.09 4.78 -8.41
N ASN A 188 -13.37 4.59 -8.12
CA ASN A 188 -13.94 3.31 -7.75
C ASN A 188 -14.16 2.46 -9.01
N VAL A 189 -13.37 1.40 -9.17
CA VAL A 189 -13.37 0.53 -10.36
C VAL A 189 -13.69 -0.91 -9.92
N TRP A 190 -14.92 -1.36 -10.18
CA TRP A 190 -15.44 -2.61 -9.62
C TRP A 190 -14.64 -3.86 -10.02
N PHE A 191 -14.18 -3.96 -11.28
CA PHE A 191 -13.44 -5.14 -11.73
C PHE A 191 -12.03 -5.18 -11.13
N VAL A 192 -11.41 -4.00 -10.93
CA VAL A 192 -10.17 -3.90 -10.16
C VAL A 192 -10.46 -4.33 -8.73
N ALA A 193 -11.55 -3.86 -8.10
CA ALA A 193 -11.90 -4.25 -6.74
C ALA A 193 -12.09 -5.76 -6.57
N MET A 194 -12.70 -6.44 -7.55
CA MET A 194 -12.83 -7.90 -7.49
C MET A 194 -11.48 -8.60 -7.65
N PHE A 195 -10.62 -8.09 -8.54
CA PHE A 195 -9.29 -8.64 -8.81
C PHE A 195 -8.25 -8.32 -7.73
N SER A 196 -8.40 -7.21 -7.01
CA SER A 196 -7.48 -6.77 -5.97
C SER A 196 -8.10 -6.87 -4.57
N MET A 197 -9.03 -7.80 -4.38
CA MET A 197 -9.62 -8.12 -3.06
C MET A 197 -10.20 -6.90 -2.31
N GLY A 198 -10.71 -5.90 -3.02
CA GLY A 198 -11.38 -4.71 -2.49
C GLY A 198 -10.62 -3.39 -2.71
N GLU A 199 -9.38 -3.42 -3.23
CA GLU A 199 -8.56 -2.21 -3.38
C GLU A 199 -8.96 -1.32 -4.57
N GLY A 200 -9.78 -1.83 -5.49
CA GLY A 200 -10.35 -1.00 -6.56
C GLY A 200 -11.45 -0.04 -6.10
N TRP A 201 -11.89 -0.06 -4.83
CA TRP A 201 -12.70 1.01 -4.24
C TRP A 201 -11.80 2.21 -3.88
N HIS A 202 -11.04 2.66 -4.87
CA HIS A 202 -9.85 3.49 -4.68
C HIS A 202 -10.21 4.93 -4.35
N ASN A 203 -11.28 5.47 -4.93
CA ASN A 203 -11.78 6.79 -4.56
C ASN A 203 -12.27 6.84 -3.10
N ASN A 204 -13.00 5.80 -2.67
CA ASN A 204 -13.43 5.71 -1.28
C ASN A 204 -12.23 5.67 -0.32
N HIS A 205 -11.21 4.90 -0.69
CA HIS A 205 -9.97 4.79 0.07
C HIS A 205 -9.22 6.13 0.15
N HIS A 206 -9.03 6.81 -0.98
CA HIS A 206 -8.36 8.12 -1.01
C HIS A 206 -9.09 9.19 -0.21
N ALA A 207 -10.43 9.15 -0.18
CA ALA A 207 -11.24 10.04 0.65
C ALA A 207 -11.10 9.72 2.15
N PHE A 208 -10.95 8.44 2.52
CA PHE A 208 -10.92 7.98 3.91
C PHE A 208 -9.81 6.96 4.17
N PRO A 209 -8.53 7.35 4.07
CA PRO A 209 -7.40 6.43 4.01
C PRO A 209 -7.22 5.59 5.28
N PHE A 210 -7.69 6.07 6.43
CA PHE A 210 -7.60 5.35 7.70
C PHE A 210 -8.72 4.32 7.91
N SER A 211 -9.73 4.27 7.04
CA SER A 211 -10.81 3.30 7.15
C SER A 211 -10.30 1.89 6.84
N ALA A 212 -10.61 0.91 7.70
CA ALA A 212 -10.29 -0.50 7.43
C ALA A 212 -11.20 -1.11 6.34
N ARG A 213 -12.25 -0.40 5.93
CA ARG A 213 -13.24 -0.81 4.94
C ARG A 213 -13.23 0.19 3.79
N HIS A 214 -12.97 -0.29 2.56
CA HIS A 214 -12.92 0.55 1.36
C HIS A 214 -14.21 0.46 0.55
N GLY A 215 -14.88 -0.70 0.55
CA GLY A 215 -16.21 -0.82 -0.05
C GLY A 215 -17.29 -0.33 0.91
N LEU A 216 -17.87 0.85 0.67
CA LEU A 216 -18.71 1.58 1.61
C LEU A 216 -20.21 1.38 1.39
N THR A 217 -20.61 1.07 0.16
CA THR A 217 -22.00 0.74 -0.17
C THR A 217 -22.28 -0.77 -0.07
N ARG A 218 -23.54 -1.17 -0.29
CA ARG A 218 -23.93 -2.60 -0.29
C ARG A 218 -23.42 -3.36 -1.52
N THR A 219 -23.24 -2.65 -2.64
CA THR A 219 -22.79 -3.22 -3.92
C THR A 219 -21.27 -3.27 -4.01
N GLU A 220 -20.57 -2.50 -3.17
CA GLU A 220 -19.11 -2.47 -3.12
C GLU A 220 -18.57 -3.62 -2.26
N PHE A 221 -18.49 -4.80 -2.86
CA PHE A 221 -17.97 -5.98 -2.20
C PHE A 221 -16.46 -5.84 -1.89
N ASP A 222 -16.08 -6.01 -0.63
CA ASP A 222 -14.70 -5.82 -0.14
C ASP A 222 -14.23 -7.09 0.60
N PRO A 223 -13.60 -8.04 -0.13
CA PRO A 223 -13.07 -9.27 0.47
C PRO A 223 -12.08 -9.04 1.61
N SER A 224 -11.22 -8.03 1.51
CA SER A 224 -10.24 -7.71 2.55
C SER A 224 -10.92 -7.22 3.83
N TRP A 225 -12.02 -6.46 3.71
CA TRP A 225 -12.85 -6.11 4.87
C TRP A 225 -13.49 -7.35 5.52
N LEU A 226 -13.93 -8.34 4.72
CA LEU A 226 -14.44 -9.59 5.27
C LEU A 226 -13.35 -10.35 6.06
N ALA A 227 -12.12 -10.37 5.56
CA ALA A 227 -10.98 -10.98 6.26
C ALA A 227 -10.69 -10.26 7.59
N ILE A 228 -10.69 -8.92 7.60
CA ILE A 228 -10.51 -8.13 8.83
C ILE A 228 -11.65 -8.40 9.82
N LYS A 229 -12.90 -8.47 9.35
CA LYS A 229 -14.03 -8.86 10.20
C LYS A 229 -13.86 -10.25 10.80
N LEU A 230 -13.41 -11.23 10.02
CA LEU A 230 -13.15 -12.58 10.53
C LEU A 230 -12.06 -12.58 11.60
N LEU A 231 -10.97 -11.84 11.41
CA LEU A 231 -9.95 -11.66 12.45
C LEU A 231 -10.52 -11.00 13.70
N ASN A 232 -11.46 -10.05 13.54
CA ASN A 232 -12.14 -9.40 14.66
C ASN A 232 -13.08 -10.37 15.40
N THR A 233 -13.82 -11.22 14.69
CA THR A 233 -14.76 -12.17 15.32
C THR A 233 -14.04 -13.19 16.19
N VAL A 234 -12.81 -13.55 15.84
CA VAL A 234 -11.95 -14.42 16.67
C VAL A 234 -11.07 -13.65 17.67
N GLY A 235 -11.26 -12.33 17.80
CA GLY A 235 -10.59 -11.48 18.79
C GLY A 235 -9.14 -11.08 18.46
N LEU A 236 -8.67 -11.36 17.24
CA LEU A 236 -7.31 -11.04 16.79
C LEU A 236 -7.19 -9.61 16.26
N ALA A 237 -8.16 -9.11 15.49
CA ALA A 237 -8.18 -7.71 15.06
C ALA A 237 -8.87 -6.83 16.10
N LYS A 238 -8.25 -5.69 16.45
CA LYS A 238 -8.71 -4.72 17.45
C LYS A 238 -8.49 -3.29 16.93
N ASP A 239 -9.06 -2.31 17.63
CA ASP A 239 -8.92 -0.88 17.32
C ASP A 239 -9.27 -0.54 15.86
N ILE A 240 -10.31 -1.17 15.31
CA ILE A 240 -10.69 -1.04 13.89
C ILE A 240 -11.29 0.35 13.64
N LEU A 241 -10.66 1.08 12.72
CA LEU A 241 -11.09 2.41 12.29
C LEU A 241 -12.07 2.30 11.12
N LEU A 242 -13.18 3.03 11.20
CA LEU A 242 -14.22 3.11 10.17
C LEU A 242 -14.71 4.56 10.01
N ILE A 243 -15.27 4.88 8.84
CA ILE A 243 -15.90 6.17 8.55
C ILE A 243 -17.11 6.35 9.47
N GLY A 244 -17.00 7.28 10.42
CA GLY A 244 -17.97 7.48 11.51
C GLY A 244 -17.33 7.47 12.91
N ASN A 245 -16.26 6.68 13.11
CA ASN A 245 -15.41 6.79 14.31
C ASN A 245 -14.35 7.92 14.15
N GLY A 246 -14.40 8.65 13.02
CA GLY A 246 -13.34 9.52 12.51
C GLY A 246 -13.24 10.91 13.13
N GLU A 247 -14.25 11.39 13.86
CA GLU A 247 -14.06 12.56 14.74
C GLU A 247 -13.07 12.23 15.87
N CYS A 248 -13.06 10.98 16.35
CA CYS A 248 -12.12 10.49 17.35
C CYS A 248 -10.75 10.10 16.77
N ALA A 249 -10.66 9.76 15.47
CA ALA A 249 -9.38 9.38 14.84
C ALA A 249 -8.48 10.60 14.56
N ARG A 250 -9.05 11.73 14.12
CA ARG A 250 -8.30 12.98 13.98
C ARG A 250 -7.77 13.49 15.32
N SER A 251 -8.54 13.37 16.40
CA SER A 251 -8.11 13.76 17.75
C SER A 251 -7.01 12.84 18.30
N ARG A 252 -7.06 11.53 18.02
CA ARG A 252 -6.04 10.57 18.49
C ARG A 252 -4.71 10.69 17.74
N VAL A 253 -4.74 11.01 16.45
CA VAL A 253 -3.52 11.31 15.69
C VAL A 253 -2.96 12.67 16.13
N SER A 254 -3.79 13.69 16.37
CA SER A 254 -3.30 14.96 16.93
C SER A 254 -2.76 14.81 18.36
N GLU A 255 -3.35 13.95 19.20
CA GLU A 255 -2.84 13.63 20.54
C GLU A 255 -1.57 12.77 20.51
N ALA A 256 -1.44 11.85 19.55
CA ALA A 256 -0.21 11.07 19.37
C ALA A 256 0.94 11.92 18.82
N ILE A 257 0.62 12.93 17.99
CA ILE A 257 1.56 13.94 17.52
C ILE A 257 1.90 14.93 18.64
N SER A 258 0.94 15.35 19.47
CA SER A 258 1.21 16.29 20.58
C SER A 258 1.94 15.65 21.77
N ARG A 259 1.83 14.33 21.96
CA ARG A 259 2.56 13.59 23.01
C ARG A 259 3.99 13.23 22.65
N ASN A 260 4.37 13.29 21.37
CA ASN A 260 5.76 13.22 20.95
C ASN A 260 6.22 14.65 20.67
N ASP A 261 6.83 15.28 21.67
CA ASP A 261 7.52 16.57 21.54
C ASP A 261 8.32 16.64 20.22
N VAL A 262 7.73 17.32 19.24
CA VAL A 262 8.47 17.97 18.17
C VAL A 262 8.33 19.43 18.50
N SER A 263 9.33 19.94 19.21
CA SER A 263 9.63 21.37 19.25
C SER A 263 9.37 21.96 17.87
N GLU A 264 8.49 22.95 17.81
CA GLU A 264 8.17 23.73 16.62
C GLU A 264 9.43 23.94 15.78
N VAL A 265 9.48 23.33 14.61
CA VAL A 265 10.41 23.75 13.57
C VAL A 265 9.88 25.10 13.12
N THR A 266 10.41 26.15 13.73
CA THR A 266 10.26 27.53 13.27
C THR A 266 10.84 27.59 11.87
N ILE A 267 9.98 27.77 10.87
CA ILE A 267 10.41 28.18 9.53
C ILE A 267 10.93 29.61 9.69
N PRO A 268 12.20 29.92 9.39
CA PRO A 268 12.67 31.29 9.45
C PRO A 268 11.95 32.10 8.37
N GLU A 269 11.11 33.04 8.79
CA GLU A 269 10.78 34.22 7.98
C GLU A 269 12.04 35.08 7.90
N ASP A 270 12.79 34.96 6.80
CA ASP A 270 13.22 36.12 6.01
C ASP A 270 14.21 35.71 4.90
N SER A 271 13.90 36.07 3.66
CA SER A 271 14.60 37.16 3.00
C SER A 271 14.12 37.32 1.55
N LYS A 272 13.67 38.54 1.27
CA LYS A 272 13.48 39.18 -0.04
C LYS A 272 14.27 38.53 -1.18
N LEU A 273 13.59 38.17 -2.27
CA LEU A 273 14.13 38.26 -3.64
C LEU A 273 12.99 38.33 -4.68
N SER A 274 12.97 39.49 -5.35
CA SER A 274 12.42 39.80 -6.67
C SER A 274 10.92 39.62 -6.95
N THR A 275 10.16 40.65 -6.58
CA THR A 275 9.24 41.34 -7.50
C THR A 275 10.02 41.79 -8.74
N GLU A 276 10.07 40.97 -9.79
CA GLU A 276 10.52 41.36 -11.14
C GLU A 276 10.09 40.29 -12.16
N ALA A 277 8.78 40.14 -12.38
CA ALA A 277 8.23 39.29 -13.44
C ALA A 277 6.87 39.79 -13.94
N THR A 278 6.73 41.12 -14.12
CA THR A 278 5.49 41.70 -14.67
C THR A 278 5.74 42.87 -15.61
N GLU A 279 6.87 42.86 -16.34
CA GLU A 279 7.14 43.90 -17.34
C GLU A 279 7.84 43.36 -18.59
N LEU A 280 7.27 42.33 -19.23
CA LEU A 280 7.73 41.86 -20.55
C LEU A 280 6.60 41.40 -21.50
N THR A 281 5.36 41.86 -21.30
CA THR A 281 4.23 41.62 -22.24
C THR A 281 3.55 42.91 -22.73
N ARG A 282 4.31 44.00 -22.90
CA ARG A 282 3.93 45.13 -23.76
C ARG A 282 5.15 45.75 -24.45
N LYS A 283 5.50 45.21 -25.62
CA LYS A 283 5.92 45.94 -26.82
C LYS A 283 5.93 44.99 -28.01
#